data_AF-A0A0K2ZMG3-F1
#
_entry.id   AF-A0A0K2ZMG3-F1
#
_cell.length_a   1.000
_cell.length_b   1.000
_cell.length_c   1.000
_cell.angle_alpha   90.00
_cell.angle_beta   90.00
_cell.angle_gamma   90.00
#
_symmetry.space_group_name_H-M   'P 1'
#
loop_
_entity.id
_entity.type
_entity.pdbx_description
1 polymer ?
#
loop_
_entity_poly.entity_id
_entity_poly.type
_entity_poly.pdbx_seq_one_letter_code
_entity_poly.pdbx_strand_id
1 'polypeptide(L)'
;MPAADTLPFDPAHPRAMHFAVGEETIGRSDVHFAQALGQPLDAVAAAWAARHALPQDDVDEALYAALNRSGHKLGGYPEFTQQDPRKPQDAQVLLLQLDSDDAMMWGDSGIANFFIDPADLQRGDFSKVAYTWDCD
;
A
#
# COMPACT_ATOMS: atom_id res chain seq x y z
N MET A 1 21.70 -21.95 2.26
CA MET A 1 21.86 -20.92 1.20
C MET A 1 22.47 -19.69 1.86
N PRO A 2 23.37 -18.95 1.22
CA PRO A 2 23.91 -17.72 1.81
C PRO A 2 22.77 -16.73 2.04
N ALA A 3 22.83 -15.95 3.13
CA ALA A 3 21.75 -15.04 3.54
C ALA A 3 21.39 -13.98 2.48
N ALA A 4 22.32 -13.67 1.57
CA ALA A 4 22.09 -12.76 0.44
C ALA A 4 21.02 -13.26 -0.54
N ASP A 5 20.79 -14.58 -0.65
CA ASP A 5 19.76 -15.14 -1.54
C ASP A 5 18.37 -15.19 -0.87
N THR A 6 18.23 -14.65 0.35
CA THR A 6 16.99 -14.72 1.14
C THR A 6 16.47 -13.37 1.59
N LEU A 7 17.23 -12.30 1.35
CA LEU A 7 16.85 -10.94 1.70
C LEU A 7 16.32 -10.22 0.45
N PRO A 8 15.38 -9.29 0.62
CA PRO A 8 14.85 -8.51 -0.50
C PRO A 8 15.87 -7.50 -1.07
N PHE A 9 17.05 -7.36 -0.46
CA PHE A 9 18.11 -6.48 -0.93
C PHE A 9 19.48 -7.05 -0.55
N ASP A 10 20.54 -6.56 -1.20
CA ASP A 10 21.91 -6.92 -0.85
C ASP A 10 22.38 -6.19 0.43
N PRO A 11 22.60 -6.91 1.54
CA PRO A 11 23.01 -6.30 2.80
C PRO A 11 24.43 -5.69 2.76
N ALA A 12 25.27 -6.02 1.78
CA ALA A 12 26.60 -5.45 1.61
C ALA A 12 26.58 -4.05 0.95
N HIS A 13 25.46 -3.66 0.35
CA HIS A 13 25.29 -2.38 -0.35
C HIS A 13 24.16 -1.56 0.28
N PRO A 14 24.36 -1.00 1.50
CA PRO A 14 23.33 -0.20 2.15
C PRO A 14 22.99 1.03 1.31
N ARG A 15 21.70 1.40 1.29
CA ARG A 15 21.19 2.53 0.51
C ARG A 15 20.45 3.51 1.42
N ALA A 16 20.64 4.80 1.15
CA ALA A 16 19.88 5.86 1.80
C ALA A 16 18.64 6.18 0.96
N MET A 17 17.49 6.27 1.61
CA MET A 17 16.24 6.74 0.99
C MET A 17 16.06 8.23 1.26
N HIS A 18 15.64 8.98 0.25
CA HIS A 18 15.24 10.37 0.38
C HIS A 18 13.77 10.49 0.02
N PHE A 19 12.99 11.06 0.93
CA PHE A 19 11.57 11.30 0.72
C PHE A 19 11.34 12.79 0.48
N ALA A 20 10.44 13.10 -0.44
CA ALA A 20 9.87 14.43 -0.61
C ALA A 20 8.43 14.41 -0.09
N VAL A 21 7.98 15.55 0.43
CA VAL A 21 6.58 15.70 0.83
C VAL A 21 5.70 15.58 -0.41
N GLY A 22 4.67 14.76 -0.32
CA GLY A 22 3.65 14.57 -1.35
C GLY A 22 2.26 14.49 -0.71
N GLU A 23 1.25 14.43 -1.56
CA GLU A 23 -0.15 14.23 -1.17
C GLU A 23 -0.72 13.06 -1.97
N GLU A 24 -1.56 12.26 -1.32
CA GLU A 24 -2.28 11.17 -1.96
C GLU A 24 -3.66 10.98 -1.32
N THR A 25 -4.60 10.46 -2.11
CA THR A 25 -5.91 10.02 -1.60
C THR A 25 -5.83 8.57 -1.14
N ILE A 26 -6.85 8.14 -0.40
CA ILE A 26 -7.04 6.71 -0.06
C ILE A 26 -6.93 5.84 -1.33
N GLY A 27 -6.13 4.79 -1.23
CA GLY A 27 -5.90 3.83 -2.31
C GLY A 27 -6.99 2.77 -2.37
N ARG A 28 -7.12 2.09 -3.52
CA ARG A 28 -8.14 1.04 -3.73
C ARG A 28 -7.99 -0.15 -2.77
N SER A 29 -6.77 -0.41 -2.31
CA SER A 29 -6.40 -1.58 -1.53
C SER A 29 -6.50 -1.35 -0.03
N ASP A 30 -6.77 -0.11 0.42
CA ASP A 30 -6.92 0.16 1.85
C ASP A 30 -8.26 -0.38 2.38
N VAL A 31 -8.21 -1.17 3.45
CA VAL A 31 -9.39 -1.75 4.09
C VAL A 31 -10.44 -0.72 4.54
N HIS A 32 -10.04 0.54 4.75
CA HIS A 32 -10.93 1.62 5.17
C HIS A 32 -11.59 2.36 4.01
N PHE A 33 -11.31 2.01 2.74
CA PHE A 33 -11.85 2.72 1.57
C PHE A 33 -13.38 2.84 1.63
N ALA A 34 -14.07 1.71 1.83
CA ALA A 34 -15.53 1.67 1.87
C ALA A 34 -16.10 2.50 3.03
N GLN A 35 -15.41 2.54 4.17
CA GLN A 35 -15.82 3.35 5.31
C GLN A 35 -15.65 4.85 5.02
N ALA A 36 -14.55 5.24 4.37
CA ALA A 36 -14.28 6.63 4.02
C ALA A 36 -15.26 7.18 2.97
N LEU A 37 -15.65 6.35 1.99
CA LEU A 37 -16.51 6.75 0.86
C LEU A 37 -18.00 6.43 1.10
N GLY A 38 -18.31 5.65 2.15
CA GLY A 38 -19.66 5.21 2.51
C GLY A 38 -20.22 4.08 1.62
N GLN A 39 -19.43 3.58 0.68
CA GLN A 39 -19.78 2.51 -0.27
C GLN A 39 -18.50 1.90 -0.84
N PRO A 40 -18.53 0.62 -1.26
CA PRO A 40 -17.36 -0.02 -1.86
C PRO A 40 -17.04 0.54 -3.25
N LEU A 41 -15.77 0.45 -3.65
CA LEU A 41 -15.25 1.07 -4.89
C LEU A 41 -15.94 0.54 -6.15
N ASP A 42 -16.28 -0.76 -6.19
CA ASP A 42 -16.99 -1.42 -7.28
C ASP A 42 -18.38 -0.82 -7.51
N ALA A 43 -19.12 -0.52 -6.44
CA ALA A 43 -20.42 0.14 -6.52
C ALA A 43 -20.31 1.57 -7.06
N VAL A 44 -19.26 2.31 -6.65
CA VAL A 44 -18.96 3.65 -7.18
C VAL A 44 -18.65 3.58 -8.68
N ALA A 45 -17.79 2.64 -9.07
CA ALA A 45 -17.38 2.43 -10.45
C ALA A 45 -18.60 2.10 -11.35
N ALA A 46 -19.41 1.12 -10.93
CA ALA A 46 -20.59 0.70 -11.67
C ALA A 46 -21.63 1.82 -11.82
N ALA A 47 -21.86 2.60 -10.75
CA ALA A 47 -22.77 3.74 -10.81
C ALA A 47 -22.27 4.83 -11.77
N TRP A 48 -20.96 5.10 -11.79
CA TRP A 48 -20.34 6.06 -12.70
C TRP A 48 -20.43 5.59 -14.16
N ALA A 49 -20.05 4.34 -14.42
CA ALA A 49 -20.12 3.74 -15.76
C ALA A 49 -21.55 3.82 -16.33
N ALA A 50 -22.55 3.43 -15.53
CA ALA A 50 -23.95 3.49 -15.93
C ALA A 50 -24.44 4.93 -16.18
N ARG A 51 -24.07 5.88 -15.31
CA ARG A 51 -24.46 7.30 -15.45
C ARG A 51 -23.89 7.95 -16.71
N HIS A 52 -22.68 7.55 -17.11
CA HIS A 52 -21.95 8.13 -18.23
C HIS A 52 -21.98 7.28 -19.50
N ALA A 53 -22.67 6.13 -19.48
CA ALA A 53 -22.72 5.15 -20.57
C ALA A 53 -21.32 4.73 -21.06
N LEU A 54 -20.40 4.50 -20.11
CA LEU A 54 -19.03 4.04 -20.37
C LEU A 54 -18.95 2.51 -20.22
N PRO A 55 -18.04 1.84 -20.93
CA PRO A 55 -17.67 0.46 -20.62
C PRO A 55 -17.16 0.34 -19.19
N GLN A 56 -17.56 -0.73 -18.49
CA GLN A 56 -17.13 -0.97 -17.11
C GLN A 56 -15.61 -1.13 -17.02
N ASP A 57 -15.02 -1.91 -17.93
CA ASP A 57 -13.58 -2.17 -17.98
C ASP A 57 -12.75 -0.88 -18.10
N ASP A 58 -13.20 0.09 -18.91
CA ASP A 58 -12.53 1.39 -19.06
C ASP A 58 -12.54 2.20 -17.75
N VAL A 59 -13.64 2.14 -16.99
CA VAL A 59 -13.77 2.81 -15.70
C VAL A 59 -12.90 2.13 -14.65
N ASP A 60 -12.89 0.80 -14.63
CA ASP A 60 -12.08 0.01 -13.69
C ASP A 60 -10.58 0.21 -13.94
N GLU A 61 -10.13 0.23 -15.20
CA GLU A 61 -8.75 0.53 -15.56
C GLU A 61 -8.36 1.95 -15.13
N ALA A 62 -9.21 2.94 -15.39
CA ALA A 62 -8.96 4.33 -15.00
C ALA A 62 -8.89 4.48 -13.46
N LEU A 63 -9.77 3.80 -12.72
CA LEU A 63 -9.75 3.80 -11.25
C LEU A 63 -8.53 3.06 -10.70
N TYR A 64 -8.16 1.94 -11.29
CA TYR A 64 -6.96 1.20 -10.94
C TYR A 64 -5.73 2.11 -11.05
N ALA A 65 -5.58 2.82 -12.18
CA ALA A 65 -4.47 3.76 -12.38
C ALA A 65 -4.54 4.96 -11.42
N ALA A 66 -5.72 5.54 -11.21
CA ALA A 66 -5.88 6.74 -10.37
C ALA A 66 -5.68 6.46 -8.86
N LEU A 67 -6.03 5.25 -8.41
CA LEU A 67 -6.02 4.84 -7.00
C LEU A 67 -4.87 3.88 -6.66
N ASN A 68 -3.91 3.67 -7.58
CA ASN A 68 -2.69 2.91 -7.34
C ASN A 68 -1.73 3.65 -6.40
N ARG A 69 -1.36 3.02 -5.30
CA ARG A 69 -0.49 3.59 -4.25
C ARG A 69 0.85 2.88 -4.15
N SER A 70 1.31 2.22 -5.22
CA SER A 70 2.66 1.66 -5.36
C SER A 70 3.77 2.68 -5.14
N GLY A 71 4.98 2.17 -4.94
CA GLY A 71 6.20 2.92 -4.71
C GLY A 71 6.60 3.03 -3.24
N HIS A 72 7.86 3.39 -3.03
CA HIS A 72 8.43 3.62 -1.71
C HIS A 72 7.88 4.89 -1.07
N LYS A 73 7.37 4.81 0.16
CA LYS A 73 6.82 5.98 0.87
C LYS A 73 6.89 5.86 2.38
N LEU A 74 6.91 7.02 3.04
CA LEU A 74 6.80 7.15 4.49
C LEU A 74 5.45 7.79 4.81
N GLY A 75 4.58 7.09 5.54
CA GLY A 75 3.18 7.51 5.73
C GLY A 75 2.29 7.25 4.51
N GLY A 76 1.10 7.88 4.50
CA GLY A 76 0.13 7.74 3.42
C GLY A 76 -0.79 6.53 3.57
N TYR A 77 -1.24 6.00 2.44
CA TYR A 77 -2.09 4.84 2.27
C TYR A 77 -1.31 3.69 1.62
N PRO A 78 -1.49 2.45 2.10
CA PRO A 78 -0.77 1.31 1.60
C PRO A 78 -1.28 0.82 0.25
N GLU A 79 -0.38 0.14 -0.44
CA GLU A 79 -0.65 -0.73 -1.58
C GLU A 79 -0.22 -2.15 -1.24
N PHE A 80 -0.86 -3.11 -1.90
CA PHE A 80 -0.65 -4.55 -1.73
C PHE A 80 -0.76 -5.22 -3.10
N THR A 81 0.00 -6.28 -3.34
CA THR A 81 -0.24 -7.09 -4.55
C THR A 81 -1.43 -8.04 -4.33
N GLN A 82 -1.64 -8.47 -3.09
CA GLN A 82 -2.74 -9.35 -2.68
C GLN A 82 -3.83 -8.58 -1.92
N GLN A 83 -3.93 -8.77 -0.61
CA GLN A 83 -4.99 -8.19 0.23
C GLN A 83 -4.39 -7.52 1.46
N ASP A 84 -5.00 -6.39 1.85
CA ASP A 84 -4.69 -5.73 3.11
C ASP A 84 -4.93 -6.71 4.28
N PRO A 85 -3.91 -7.04 5.08
CA PRO A 85 -4.06 -7.98 6.19
C PRO A 85 -4.77 -7.35 7.40
N ARG A 86 -4.97 -6.02 7.39
CA ARG A 86 -5.73 -5.31 8.41
C ARG A 86 -7.21 -5.56 8.25
N LYS A 87 -7.95 -5.44 9.35
CA LYS A 87 -9.41 -5.46 9.37
C LYS A 87 -9.95 -4.03 9.41
N PRO A 88 -11.20 -3.78 8.98
CA PRO A 88 -11.78 -2.43 8.98
C PRO A 88 -11.82 -1.72 10.35
N GLN A 89 -11.70 -2.47 11.45
CA GLN A 89 -11.62 -1.93 12.81
C GLN A 89 -10.20 -1.61 13.27
N ASP A 90 -9.17 -2.01 12.53
CA ASP A 90 -7.78 -1.83 12.93
C ASP A 90 -7.34 -0.40 12.63
N ALA A 91 -7.05 0.36 13.69
CA ALA A 91 -6.70 1.78 13.57
C ALA A 91 -5.25 2.04 13.08
N GLN A 92 -4.49 0.99 12.77
CA GLN A 92 -3.08 1.12 12.42
C GLN A 92 -2.92 1.85 11.08
N VAL A 93 -2.01 2.82 11.06
CA VAL A 93 -1.66 3.61 9.88
C VAL A 93 -0.35 3.12 9.27
N LEU A 94 -0.18 3.35 7.96
CA LEU A 94 1.07 3.04 7.28
C LEU A 94 2.20 3.92 7.85
N LEU A 95 3.27 3.29 8.30
CA LEU A 95 4.49 3.96 8.72
C LEU A 95 5.47 4.06 7.55
N LEU A 96 5.75 2.94 6.88
CA LEU A 96 6.70 2.82 5.78
C LEU A 96 6.21 1.74 4.81
N GLN A 97 6.34 2.00 3.52
CA GLN A 97 6.14 1.03 2.45
C GLN A 97 7.40 0.98 1.58
N LEU A 98 7.82 -0.24 1.27
CA LEU A 98 8.98 -0.54 0.43
C LEU A 98 8.51 -1.44 -0.71
N ASP A 99 8.52 -0.90 -1.91
CA ASP A 99 8.10 -1.63 -3.11
C ASP A 99 9.27 -2.36 -3.75
N SER A 100 9.00 -3.30 -4.66
CA SER A 100 10.05 -3.86 -5.49
C SER A 100 10.50 -2.86 -6.56
N ASP A 101 11.79 -2.84 -6.84
CA ASP A 101 12.43 -2.07 -7.91
C ASP A 101 13.73 -2.78 -8.38
N ASP A 102 14.56 -2.09 -9.16
CA ASP A 102 15.82 -2.65 -9.67
C ASP A 102 16.85 -3.01 -8.58
N ALA A 103 16.68 -2.48 -7.35
CA ALA A 103 17.62 -2.62 -6.24
C ALA A 103 17.06 -3.44 -5.07
N MET A 104 15.74 -3.58 -4.96
CA MET A 104 15.03 -4.31 -3.91
C MET A 104 13.94 -5.19 -4.53
N MET A 105 13.83 -6.44 -4.12
CA MET A 105 12.87 -7.39 -4.68
C MET A 105 12.21 -8.23 -3.58
N TRP A 106 10.89 -8.12 -3.47
CA TRP A 106 10.08 -8.88 -2.54
C TRP A 106 9.42 -10.05 -3.28
N GLY A 107 10.05 -11.23 -3.26
CA GLY A 107 9.53 -12.39 -4.00
C GLY A 107 9.50 -12.12 -5.51
N ASP A 108 8.32 -12.21 -6.14
CA ASP A 108 8.11 -11.88 -7.55
C ASP A 108 7.46 -10.49 -7.70
N SER A 109 8.25 -9.44 -7.51
CA SER A 109 7.82 -8.03 -7.62
C SER A 109 6.74 -7.61 -6.62
N GLY A 110 6.87 -8.07 -5.38
CA GLY A 110 5.98 -7.76 -4.27
C GLY A 110 6.25 -6.43 -3.58
N ILE A 111 5.57 -6.24 -2.44
CA ILE A 111 5.65 -5.03 -1.62
C ILE A 111 5.68 -5.38 -0.14
N ALA A 112 6.40 -4.57 0.65
CA ALA A 112 6.42 -4.67 2.11
C ALA A 112 5.87 -3.41 2.76
N ASN A 113 5.12 -3.60 3.84
CA ASN A 113 4.49 -2.52 4.59
C ASN A 113 4.76 -2.67 6.09
N PHE A 114 4.95 -1.53 6.74
CA PHE A 114 5.09 -1.39 8.19
C PHE A 114 3.93 -0.55 8.70
N PHE A 115 3.19 -1.06 9.68
CA PHE A 115 2.03 -0.38 10.26
C PHE A 115 2.25 -0.08 11.74
N ILE A 116 1.73 1.05 12.20
CA ILE A 116 1.86 1.50 13.59
C ILE A 116 0.53 2.03 14.12
N ASP A 117 0.27 1.83 15.41
CA ASP A 117 -0.85 2.48 16.08
C ASP A 117 -0.61 4.00 16.16
N PRO A 118 -1.58 4.85 15.82
CA PRO A 118 -1.43 6.31 15.87
C PRO A 118 -0.99 6.85 17.25
N ALA A 119 -1.47 6.24 18.34
CA ALA A 119 -1.08 6.64 19.69
C ALA A 119 0.37 6.25 20.01
N ASP A 120 0.84 5.12 19.48
CA ASP A 120 2.23 4.68 19.62
C ASP A 120 3.17 5.58 18.80
N LEU A 121 2.77 5.94 17.58
CA LEU A 121 3.49 6.92 16.74
C LEU A 121 3.61 8.29 17.43
N GLN A 122 2.52 8.78 18.04
CA GLN A 122 2.53 10.05 18.78
C GLN A 122 3.51 10.03 19.96
N ARG A 123 3.68 8.88 20.62
CA ARG A 123 4.61 8.70 21.74
C ARG A 123 6.04 8.37 21.28
N GLY A 124 6.26 8.14 19.98
CA GLY A 124 7.54 7.67 19.45
C GLY A 124 7.90 6.24 19.88
N ASP A 125 6.89 5.41 20.16
CA ASP A 125 7.06 4.03 20.60
C ASP A 125 6.94 3.07 19.41
N PHE A 126 8.08 2.64 18.87
CA PHE A 126 8.13 1.73 17.72
C PHE A 126 8.23 0.25 18.12
N SER A 127 7.97 -0.09 19.39
CA SER A 127 8.09 -1.48 19.88
C SER A 127 7.02 -2.43 19.35
N LYS A 128 5.94 -1.90 18.74
CA LYS A 128 4.78 -2.66 18.26
C LYS A 128 4.44 -2.38 16.79
N VAL A 129 5.46 -2.15 15.97
CA VAL A 129 5.28 -2.02 14.52
C VAL A 129 4.92 -3.40 13.94
N ALA A 130 3.78 -3.47 13.24
CA ALA A 130 3.40 -4.64 12.47
C ALA A 130 4.13 -4.61 11.12
N TYR A 131 4.65 -5.74 10.69
CA TYR A 131 5.32 -5.90 9.41
C TYR A 131 4.61 -6.98 8.59
N THR A 132 4.39 -6.67 7.31
CA THR A 132 3.85 -7.61 6.32
C THR A 132 4.56 -7.40 4.99
N TRP A 133 4.57 -8.45 4.17
CA TRP A 133 4.93 -8.34 2.77
C TRP A 133 4.11 -9.37 1.99
N ASP A 134 3.78 -9.05 0.75
CA ASP A 134 3.15 -9.96 -0.21
C ASP A 134 3.82 -9.84 -1.58
N CYS A 135 3.58 -10.84 -2.43
CA CYS A 135 3.93 -10.85 -3.84
C CYS A 135 2.91 -11.70 -4.60
N ASP A 136 2.92 -11.62 -5.92
CA ASP A 136 2.05 -12.43 -6.77
C ASP A 136 2.57 -13.88 -6.95
#